data_AF-A0A4Q5TAI1-F1
#
_entry.id   AF-A0A4Q5TAI1-F1
#
_cell.length_a   1.000
_cell.length_b   1.000
_cell.length_c   1.000
_cell.angle_alpha   90.00
_cell.angle_beta   90.00
_cell.angle_gamma   90.00
#
_symmetry.space_group_name_H-M   'P 1'
#
loop_
_entity.id
_entity.type
_entity.pdbx_description
1 polymer ?
#
loop_
_entity_poly.entity_id
_entity_poly.type
_entity_poly.pdbx_seq_one_letter_code
_entity_poly.pdbx_strand_id
1 'polypeptide(L)'
;MKGLRKVAALVVVLLGVAALLFALRSCSSDDDAGSDPESTASAEPTAPPSLAPAKMSTTKIERTIKARLDQNAGRPTRIECPERVAQKIGTTFDCEVFFDDEPDTAAIATAAVEIDGPDGHYVWTSTPKSQGE
;
A
#
# COMPACT_ATOMS: atom_id res chain seq x y z
N MET A 1 -44.72 -2.60 -22.03
CA MET A 1 -44.70 -2.75 -20.55
C MET A 1 -44.33 -4.16 -20.04
N LYS A 2 -43.61 -5.00 -20.82
CA LYS A 2 -43.12 -6.33 -20.35
C LYS A 2 -41.61 -6.34 -20.02
N GLY A 3 -40.83 -5.37 -20.51
CA GLY A 3 -39.39 -5.24 -20.20
C GLY A 3 -39.10 -4.62 -18.83
N LEU A 4 -39.86 -3.60 -18.41
CA LEU A 4 -39.60 -2.89 -17.15
C LEU A 4 -39.78 -3.76 -15.90
N ARG A 5 -40.74 -4.71 -15.94
CA ARG A 5 -40.95 -5.68 -14.85
C ARG A 5 -39.80 -6.69 -14.74
N LYS A 6 -39.17 -7.06 -15.86
CA LYS A 6 -38.01 -7.97 -15.88
C LYS A 6 -36.75 -7.29 -15.33
N VAL A 7 -36.54 -6.01 -15.66
CA VAL A 7 -35.41 -5.22 -15.15
C VAL A 7 -35.54 -5.00 -13.64
N ALA A 8 -36.73 -4.66 -13.14
CA ALA A 8 -36.96 -4.49 -11.71
C ALA A 8 -36.73 -5.79 -10.92
N ALA A 9 -37.19 -6.93 -11.44
CA ALA A 9 -36.95 -8.24 -10.82
C ALA A 9 -35.45 -8.60 -10.77
N LEU A 10 -34.70 -8.30 -11.84
CA LEU A 10 -33.25 -8.52 -11.89
C LEU A 10 -32.48 -7.68 -10.88
N VAL A 11 -32.83 -6.40 -10.72
CA VAL A 11 -32.19 -5.50 -9.75
C VAL A 11 -32.45 -5.94 -8.31
N VAL A 12 -33.67 -6.37 -7.99
CA VAL A 12 -34.02 -6.85 -6.63
C VAL A 12 -33.28 -8.16 -6.30
N VAL A 13 -33.17 -9.08 -7.26
CA VAL A 13 -32.40 -10.33 -7.08
C VAL A 13 -30.91 -10.03 -6.87
N LEU A 14 -30.33 -9.12 -7.65
CA LEU A 14 -28.91 -8.74 -7.51
C LEU A 14 -28.62 -8.06 -6.16
N LEU A 15 -29.49 -7.18 -5.68
CA LEU A 15 -29.35 -6.55 -4.36
C LEU A 15 -29.49 -7.57 -3.21
N GLY A 16 -30.39 -8.55 -3.35
CA GLY A 16 -30.54 -9.65 -2.37
C GLY A 16 -29.29 -10.54 -2.29
N VAL A 17 -28.68 -10.87 -3.43
CA VAL A 17 -27.44 -11.67 -3.48
C VAL A 17 -26.26 -10.91 -2.86
N ALA A 18 -26.15 -9.60 -3.07
CA ALA A 18 -25.12 -8.77 -2.46
C ALA A 18 -25.20 -8.73 -0.92
N ALA A 19 -26.41 -8.65 -0.36
CA ALA A 19 -26.62 -8.68 1.09
C ALA A 19 -26.28 -10.05 1.69
N LEU A 20 -26.58 -11.15 0.99
CA LEU A 20 -26.25 -12.51 1.43
C LEU A 20 -24.73 -12.76 1.44
N LEU A 21 -24.00 -12.22 0.45
CA LEU A 21 -22.53 -12.31 0.39
C LEU A 21 -21.84 -11.51 1.49
N PHE A 22 -22.42 -10.39 1.93
CA PHE A 22 -21.88 -9.59 3.01
C PHE A 22 -22.01 -10.29 4.39
N ALA A 23 -23.09 -11.05 4.60
CA ALA A 23 -23.29 -11.81 5.84
C ALA A 23 -22.32 -13.00 5.98
N LEU A 24 -21.94 -13.67 4.88
CA LEU A 24 -21.03 -14.81 4.90
C LEU A 24 -19.56 -14.44 5.15
N ARG A 25 -19.19 -13.16 5.09
CA ARG A 25 -17.81 -12.70 5.34
C ARG A 25 -17.56 -12.23 6.78
N SER A 26 -18.60 -12.16 7.60
CA SER A 26 -18.52 -11.73 9.01
C SER A 26 -18.55 -12.89 10.03
N CYS A 27 -18.46 -14.16 9.59
CA CYS A 27 -18.39 -15.33 10.46
C CYS A 27 -17.10 -16.16 10.26
N SER A 28 -15.94 -15.50 10.25
CA SER A 28 -14.65 -16.17 10.49
C SER A 28 -13.81 -15.35 11.48
N SER A 29 -14.47 -14.95 12.57
CA SER A 29 -13.83 -14.76 13.87
C SER A 29 -14.21 -16.00 14.66
N ASP A 30 -13.39 -17.04 14.56
CA ASP A 30 -13.43 -18.15 15.49
C ASP A 30 -12.35 -17.89 16.52
N ASP A 31 -12.80 -17.44 17.69
CA ASP A 31 -12.11 -17.49 18.96
C ASP A 31 -11.72 -18.94 19.28
N ASP A 32 -10.42 -19.22 19.34
CA ASP A 32 -9.91 -20.44 19.99
C ASP A 32 -9.47 -20.06 21.41
N ALA A 33 -10.35 -20.33 22.37
CA ALA A 33 -10.05 -20.34 23.78
C ALA A 33 -9.37 -21.67 24.13
N GLY A 34 -8.07 -21.61 24.41
CA GLY A 34 -7.27 -22.81 24.68
C GLY A 34 -6.00 -22.54 25.48
N SER A 35 -6.18 -22.28 26.77
CA SER A 35 -5.26 -22.61 27.87
C SER A 35 -3.85 -22.00 27.89
N ASP A 36 -3.65 -21.11 28.87
CA ASP A 36 -2.34 -20.78 29.44
C ASP A 36 -1.50 -22.03 29.72
N PRO A 37 -0.17 -21.91 29.58
CA PRO A 37 0.62 -22.12 30.77
C PRO A 37 1.39 -20.85 31.14
N GLU A 38 1.28 -20.54 32.43
CA GLU A 38 2.30 -19.86 33.23
C GLU A 38 3.70 -20.26 32.75
N SER A 39 4.40 -19.31 32.13
CA SER A 39 5.83 -19.46 31.85
C SER A 39 6.51 -18.15 32.17
N THR A 40 6.89 -18.05 33.45
CA THR A 40 8.10 -17.40 33.95
C THR A 40 8.31 -15.96 33.48
N ALA A 41 8.03 -15.04 34.40
CA ALA A 41 8.68 -13.75 34.45
C ALA A 41 10.22 -13.94 34.40
N SER A 42 10.78 -13.84 33.19
CA SER A 42 12.18 -13.52 32.98
C SER A 42 12.25 -12.01 32.83
N ALA A 43 12.41 -11.31 33.95
CA ALA A 43 12.79 -9.90 33.93
C ALA A 43 14.22 -9.80 33.36
N GLU A 44 14.32 -9.82 32.04
CA GLU A 44 15.49 -9.30 31.33
C GLU A 44 15.50 -7.77 31.44
N PRO A 45 16.69 -7.16 31.59
CA PRO A 45 16.84 -5.82 32.12
C PRO A 45 16.11 -4.81 31.24
N THR A 46 15.31 -3.94 31.88
CA THR A 46 14.72 -2.75 31.27
C THR A 46 15.83 -1.86 30.70
N ALA A 47 16.26 -2.16 29.48
CA ALA A 47 16.89 -1.17 28.64
C ALA A 47 15.84 -0.06 28.43
N PRO A 48 16.21 1.22 28.53
CA PRO A 48 15.30 2.31 28.22
C PRO A 48 14.70 2.07 26.82
N PRO A 49 13.41 2.38 26.58
CA PRO A 49 12.83 2.23 25.26
C PRO A 49 13.71 2.99 24.27
N SER A 50 14.23 2.26 23.28
CA SER A 50 15.02 2.85 22.21
C SER A 50 14.16 3.89 21.53
N LEU A 51 14.48 5.18 21.72
CA LEU A 51 13.78 6.33 21.13
C LEU A 51 13.98 6.43 19.60
N ALA A 52 14.49 5.37 18.95
CA ALA A 52 14.64 5.34 17.52
C ALA A 52 13.26 5.38 16.85
N PRO A 53 13.06 6.23 15.82
CA PRO A 53 11.80 6.28 15.11
C PRO A 53 11.50 4.92 14.48
N ALA A 54 10.22 4.53 14.52
CA ALA A 54 9.74 3.33 13.82
C ALA A 54 10.10 3.42 12.33
N LYS A 55 10.45 2.27 11.72
CA LYS A 55 10.74 2.18 10.28
C LYS A 55 9.64 1.41 9.56
N MET A 56 9.21 1.90 8.41
CA MET A 56 8.26 1.22 7.51
C MET A 56 8.93 0.77 6.20
N SER A 57 8.36 -0.22 5.54
CA SER A 57 8.74 -0.62 4.18
C SER A 57 8.11 0.31 3.14
N THR A 58 8.82 0.54 2.03
CA THR A 58 8.33 1.37 0.91
C THR A 58 7.65 0.57 -0.19
N THR A 59 7.56 -0.77 -0.11
CA THR A 59 7.06 -1.61 -1.22
C THR A 59 5.63 -1.25 -1.65
N LYS A 60 4.76 -0.83 -0.72
CA LYS A 60 3.40 -0.36 -1.07
C LYS A 60 3.44 0.98 -1.81
N ILE A 61 4.36 1.86 -1.43
CA ILE A 61 4.57 3.18 -2.06
C ILE A 61 5.06 2.96 -3.49
N GLU A 62 6.10 2.14 -3.66
CA GLU A 62 6.68 1.77 -4.96
C GLU A 62 5.61 1.23 -5.93
N ARG A 63 4.82 0.24 -5.51
CA ARG A 63 3.74 -0.32 -6.34
C ARG A 63 2.68 0.70 -6.73
N THR A 64 2.36 1.64 -5.84
CA THR A 64 1.34 2.66 -6.11
C THR A 64 1.86 3.70 -7.10
N ILE A 65 3.11 4.14 -6.92
CA ILE A 65 3.78 5.05 -7.86
C ILE A 65 3.89 4.39 -9.23
N LYS A 66 4.37 3.14 -9.31
CA LYS A 66 4.44 2.35 -10.55
C LYS A 66 3.08 2.30 -11.26
N ALA A 67 2.03 1.88 -10.56
CA ALA A 67 0.71 1.75 -11.17
C ALA A 67 0.20 3.08 -11.77
N ARG A 68 0.46 4.20 -11.09
CA ARG A 68 0.04 5.52 -11.56
C ARG A 68 0.89 6.00 -12.74
N LEU A 69 2.20 5.75 -12.74
CA LEU A 69 3.09 6.12 -13.84
C LEU A 69 2.84 5.24 -15.08
N ASP A 70 2.65 3.94 -14.92
CA ASP A 70 2.31 3.01 -16.01
C ASP A 70 1.03 3.46 -16.74
N GLN A 71 0.02 3.87 -15.98
CA GLN A 71 -1.24 4.39 -16.53
C GLN A 71 -1.05 5.71 -17.30
N ASN A 72 -0.21 6.62 -16.79
CA ASN A 72 -0.02 7.94 -17.37
C ASN A 72 0.92 7.94 -18.59
N ALA A 73 2.01 7.17 -18.52
CA ALA A 73 3.01 7.08 -19.58
C ALA A 73 2.58 6.15 -20.73
N GLY A 74 1.58 5.30 -20.50
CA GLY A 74 1.13 4.31 -21.48
C GLY A 74 2.16 3.21 -21.76
N ARG A 75 3.19 3.10 -20.91
CA ARG A 75 4.22 2.06 -20.99
C ARG A 75 4.69 1.63 -19.59
N PRO A 76 5.11 0.37 -19.39
CA PRO A 76 5.54 -0.13 -18.09
C PRO A 76 6.80 0.57 -17.58
N THR A 77 6.80 0.87 -16.29
CA THR A 77 7.91 1.51 -15.56
C THR A 77 8.43 0.59 -14.46
N ARG A 78 9.71 0.72 -14.13
CA ARG A 78 10.30 0.15 -12.92
C ARG A 78 10.58 1.28 -11.94
N ILE A 79 10.24 1.08 -10.67
CA ILE A 79 10.41 2.08 -9.61
C ILE A 79 11.30 1.49 -8.55
N GLU A 80 12.34 2.22 -8.15
CA GLU A 80 13.29 1.78 -7.14
C GLU A 80 13.25 2.78 -5.98
N CYS A 81 12.69 2.36 -4.84
CA CYS A 81 12.63 3.15 -3.62
C CYS A 81 13.62 2.56 -2.57
N PRO A 82 14.08 3.37 -1.59
CA PRO A 82 14.79 2.83 -0.43
C PRO A 82 13.96 1.77 0.29
N GLU A 83 14.54 0.62 0.66
CA GLU A 83 13.78 -0.51 1.20
C GLU A 83 12.95 -0.16 2.45
N ARG A 84 13.54 0.65 3.34
CA ARG A 84 12.89 1.11 4.58
C ARG A 84 13.19 2.57 4.87
N VAL A 85 12.17 3.28 5.35
CA VAL A 85 12.24 4.70 5.71
C VAL A 85 11.67 4.93 7.11
N ALA A 86 11.97 6.06 7.72
CA ALA A 86 11.37 6.43 8.99
C ALA A 86 9.86 6.66 8.80
N GLN A 87 9.04 6.01 9.61
CA GLN A 87 7.59 6.24 9.66
C GLN A 87 7.34 7.45 10.58
N LYS A 88 7.68 8.63 10.06
CA LYS A 88 7.57 9.90 10.79
C LYS A 88 7.15 10.98 9.80
N ILE A 89 6.19 11.80 10.20
CA ILE A 89 5.73 12.95 9.42
C ILE A 89 6.92 13.86 9.08
N GLY A 90 6.98 14.32 7.83
CA GLY A 90 8.07 15.12 7.27
C GLY A 90 9.27 14.29 6.80
N THR A 91 9.21 12.96 6.88
CA THR A 91 10.25 12.11 6.26
C THR A 91 10.13 12.20 4.75
N THR A 92 11.20 12.62 4.09
CA THR A 92 11.28 12.68 2.63
C THR A 92 12.28 11.66 2.10
N PHE A 93 11.98 11.06 0.96
CA PHE A 93 12.90 10.19 0.24
C PHE A 93 12.56 10.18 -1.24
N ASP A 94 13.54 9.82 -2.06
CA ASP A 94 13.39 9.75 -3.51
C ASP A 94 13.28 8.30 -3.96
N CYS A 95 12.42 8.06 -4.95
CA CYS A 95 12.42 6.83 -5.74
C CYS A 95 12.88 7.15 -7.16
N GLU A 96 13.68 6.26 -7.73
CA GLU A 96 14.14 6.36 -9.11
C GLU A 96 13.15 5.66 -10.04
N VAL A 97 12.85 6.31 -11.17
CA VAL A 97 11.92 5.80 -12.17
C VAL A 97 12.69 5.43 -13.42
N PHE A 98 12.41 4.25 -13.97
CA PHE A 98 12.99 3.73 -15.20
C PHE A 98 11.87 3.20 -16.12
N PHE A 99 12.19 3.02 -17.39
CA PHE A 99 11.36 2.17 -18.25
C PHE A 99 11.72 0.70 -18.01
N ASP A 100 10.70 -0.16 -17.90
CA ASP A 100 10.90 -1.57 -17.56
C ASP A 100 11.63 -2.34 -18.67
N ASP A 101 11.41 -1.93 -19.93
CA ASP A 101 12.04 -2.48 -21.13
C ASP A 101 13.45 -1.94 -21.40
N GLU A 102 13.94 -1.01 -20.58
CA GLU A 102 15.25 -0.38 -20.73
C GLU A 102 16.08 -0.50 -19.41
N PRO A 103 16.44 -1.73 -18.98
CA PRO A 103 17.02 -1.98 -17.66
C PRO A 103 18.39 -1.32 -17.44
N ASP A 104 19.19 -1.14 -18.49
CA ASP A 104 20.56 -0.62 -18.43
C ASP A 104 20.65 0.90 -18.67
N THR A 105 19.54 1.62 -18.50
CA THR A 105 19.48 3.08 -18.71
C THR A 105 19.49 3.85 -17.40
N ALA A 106 19.86 5.14 -17.48
CA ALA A 106 19.71 6.05 -16.36
C ALA A 106 18.24 6.30 -16.04
N ALA A 107 17.94 6.56 -14.76
CA ALA A 107 16.59 6.91 -14.33
C ALA A 107 16.04 8.11 -15.14
N ILE A 108 14.81 7.96 -15.63
CA ILE A 108 14.13 8.94 -16.49
C ILE A 108 13.43 10.03 -15.67
N ALA A 109 13.16 9.76 -14.39
CA ALA A 109 12.52 10.70 -13.48
C ALA A 109 12.88 10.38 -12.02
N THR A 110 12.70 11.37 -11.15
CA THR A 110 12.69 11.19 -9.70
C THR A 110 11.26 11.31 -9.20
N ALA A 111 10.81 10.35 -8.40
CA ALA A 111 9.58 10.47 -7.62
C ALA A 111 9.94 10.86 -6.18
N ALA A 112 9.74 12.12 -5.83
CA ALA A 112 9.97 12.62 -4.47
C ALA A 112 8.75 12.32 -3.60
N VAL A 113 8.95 11.60 -2.50
CA VAL A 113 7.89 11.17 -1.57
C VAL A 113 8.07 11.86 -0.23
N GLU A 114 6.96 12.32 0.35
CA GLU A 114 6.89 12.86 1.71
C GLU A 114 5.85 12.11 2.53
N ILE A 115 6.25 11.64 3.71
CA ILE A 115 5.33 11.08 4.70
C ILE A 115 4.58 12.23 5.39
N ASP A 116 3.26 12.28 5.24
CA ASP A 116 2.40 13.38 5.73
C ASP A 116 1.44 12.97 6.85
N GLY A 117 1.39 11.67 7.20
CA GLY A 117 0.56 11.17 8.30
C GLY A 117 1.22 10.13 9.20
N PRO A 118 0.68 9.90 10.41
CA PRO A 118 1.30 9.08 11.45
C PRO A 118 1.44 7.61 11.06
N ASP A 119 0.54 7.10 10.22
CA ASP A 119 0.53 5.70 9.78
C ASP A 119 1.38 5.46 8.51
N GLY A 120 2.18 6.44 8.08
CA GLY A 120 2.91 6.35 6.81
C GLY A 120 2.05 6.72 5.60
N HIS A 121 0.98 7.51 5.81
CA HIS A 121 0.36 8.25 4.72
C HIS A 121 1.40 9.12 4.03
N TYR A 122 1.25 9.30 2.72
CA TYR A 122 2.25 9.98 1.92
C TYR A 122 1.63 10.73 0.75
N VAL A 123 2.32 11.80 0.37
CA VAL A 123 2.16 12.49 -0.92
C VAL A 123 3.43 12.32 -1.73
N TRP A 124 3.34 12.50 -3.04
CA TRP A 124 4.50 12.42 -3.91
C TRP A 124 4.33 13.26 -5.17
N THR A 125 5.46 13.62 -5.75
CA THR A 125 5.53 14.30 -7.05
C THR A 125 6.57 13.63 -7.93
N SER A 126 6.43 13.76 -9.25
CA SER A 126 7.40 13.24 -10.22
C SER A 126 8.01 14.37 -11.01
N THR A 127 9.33 14.36 -11.11
CA THR A 127 10.08 15.32 -11.92
C THR A 127 10.91 14.54 -12.95
N PRO A 128 10.73 14.77 -14.26
CA PRO A 128 11.59 14.20 -15.28
C PRO A 128 13.05 14.60 -15.04
N LYS A 129 13.97 13.65 -15.16
CA LYS A 129 15.40 13.96 -15.24
C LYS A 129 15.67 14.42 -16.67
N SER A 130 16.32 15.57 -16.83
CA SER A 130 16.85 15.97 -18.13
C SER A 130 17.90 14.93 -18.54
N GLN A 131 17.55 14.06 -19.48
CA GLN A 131 18.52 13.20 -20.15
C GLN A 131 19.51 14.16 -20.83
N GLY A 132 20.79 14.08 -20.45
CA GLY A 132 21.81 15.01 -20.95
C GLY A 132 21.79 15.10 -22.47
N GLU A 133 21.86 16.34 -22.96
CA GLU A 133 22.11 16.71 -24.36
C GLU A 133 23.45 16.13 -24.88
#